data_AF-A0AAV6ZEK8-F1
#
_entry.id   AF-A0AAV6ZEK8-F1
#
_cell.length_a   1.000
_cell.length_b   1.000
_cell.length_c   1.000
_cell.angle_alpha   90.00
_cell.angle_beta   90.00
_cell.angle_gamma   90.00
#
_symmetry.space_group_name_H-M   'P 1'
#
loop_
_entity.id
_entity.type
_entity.pdbx_description
1 polymer ?
#
loop_
_entity_poly.entity_id
_entity_poly.type
_entity_poly.pdbx_seq_one_letter_code
_entity_poly.pdbx_strand_id
1 'polypeptide(L)'
;QLGCYLGFASSWRLLLSSSNDEKQSKKVKTLDSLLKMIQTFPTDDATNERLQEELARIRGKVKQVCSLLNVQPDFGMRHDGPGLSF
;
A
#
# COMPACT_ATOMS: atom_id res chain seq x y z
N GLN A 1 6.13 7.78 -0.02
CA GLN A 1 5.62 6.51 -0.60
C GLN A 1 4.83 5.68 0.41
N LEU A 2 5.39 5.27 1.56
CA LEU A 2 4.67 4.47 2.57
C LEU A 2 3.38 5.13 3.08
N GLY A 3 3.39 6.45 3.32
CA GLY A 3 2.18 7.19 3.70
C GLY A 3 1.05 7.12 2.66
N CYS A 4 1.37 7.12 1.36
CA CYS A 4 0.38 6.95 0.29
C CYS A 4 -0.25 5.55 0.33
N TYR A 5 0.56 4.51 0.56
CA TYR A 5 0.06 3.13 0.69
C TYR A 5 -0.80 2.94 1.93
N LEU A 6 -0.43 3.58 3.05
CA LEU A 6 -1.22 3.58 4.27
C LEU A 6 -2.60 4.21 4.04
N GLY A 7 -2.64 5.40 3.43
CA GLY A 7 -3.89 6.09 3.10
C GLY A 7 -4.75 5.26 2.14
N PHE A 8 -4.16 4.75 1.06
CA PHE A 8 -4.85 3.87 0.12
C PHE A 8 -5.46 2.65 0.81
N ALA A 9 -4.67 1.91 1.59
CA ALA A 9 -5.13 0.69 2.24
C ALA A 9 -6.21 0.97 3.30
N SER A 10 -6.07 2.05 4.07
CA SER A 10 -7.03 2.43 5.11
C SER A 10 -8.38 2.86 4.52
N SER A 11 -8.36 3.67 3.47
CA SER A 11 -9.58 4.12 2.77
C SER A 11 -10.34 2.95 2.15
N TRP A 12 -9.65 2.06 1.44
CA TRP A 12 -10.28 0.88 0.86
C TRP A 12 -10.80 -0.09 1.91
N ARG A 13 -10.10 -0.27 3.02
CA ARG A 13 -10.56 -1.09 4.13
C ARG A 13 -11.87 -0.56 4.69
N LEU A 14 -11.96 0.74 4.93
CA LEU A 14 -13.18 1.39 5.43
C LEU A 14 -14.35 1.19 4.45
N LEU A 15 -14.13 1.49 3.16
CA LEU A 15 -15.15 1.35 2.11
C LEU A 15 -15.68 -0.08 1.96
N LEU A 16 -14.83 -1.09 2.14
CA LEU A 16 -15.21 -2.49 1.97
C LEU A 16 -15.80 -3.10 3.24
N SER A 17 -15.42 -2.59 4.41
CA SER A 17 -15.90 -3.06 5.70
C SER A 17 -17.37 -2.78 5.97
N SER A 18 -17.99 -1.86 5.23
CA SER A 18 -19.43 -1.57 5.32
C SER A 18 -20.31 -2.60 4.59
N SER A 19 -19.73 -3.58 3.88
CA SER A 19 -20.47 -4.60 3.13
C SER A 19 -20.32 -5.98 3.77
N ASN A 20 -21.42 -6.73 3.89
CA ASN A 20 -21.43 -8.07 4.47
C ASN A 20 -21.18 -9.19 3.43
N ASP A 21 -20.49 -8.86 2.34
CA ASP A 21 -20.21 -9.75 1.20
C ASP A 21 -18.89 -10.52 1.43
N GLU A 22 -18.93 -11.84 1.37
CA GLU A 22 -17.76 -12.72 1.54
C GLU A 22 -16.64 -12.39 0.55
N LYS A 23 -16.97 -11.93 -0.66
CA LYS A 23 -15.99 -11.48 -1.65
C LYS A 23 -15.21 -10.26 -1.17
N GLN A 24 -15.86 -9.36 -0.43
CA GLN A 24 -15.21 -8.18 0.15
C GLN A 24 -14.43 -8.55 1.41
N SER A 25 -14.87 -9.54 2.19
CA SER A 25 -14.12 -10.06 3.34
C SER A 25 -12.69 -10.51 2.97
N LYS A 26 -12.53 -11.21 1.84
CA LYS A 26 -11.19 -11.60 1.33
C LYS A 26 -10.30 -10.39 0.99
N LYS A 27 -10.89 -9.33 0.43
CA LYS A 27 -10.19 -8.09 0.10
C LYS A 27 -9.78 -7.33 1.37
N VAL A 28 -10.68 -7.23 2.36
CA VAL A 28 -10.41 -6.62 3.67
C VAL A 28 -9.26 -7.33 4.36
N LYS A 29 -9.24 -8.68 4.41
CA LYS A 29 -8.11 -9.45 4.98
C LYS A 29 -6.78 -9.15 4.30
N THR A 30 -6.80 -8.96 2.98
CA THR A 30 -5.59 -8.63 2.22
C THR A 30 -5.10 -7.21 2.53
N LEU A 31 -6.04 -6.27 2.71
CA LEU A 31 -5.76 -4.90 3.15
C LEU A 31 -5.21 -4.85 4.58
N ASP A 32 -5.79 -5.62 5.52
CA ASP A 32 -5.28 -5.75 6.89
C ASP A 32 -3.84 -6.25 6.91
N SER A 33 -3.51 -7.24 6.08
CA SER A 33 -2.14 -7.73 5.93
C SER A 33 -1.18 -6.66 5.42
N LEU A 34 -1.61 -5.84 4.45
CA LEU A 34 -0.80 -4.73 3.93
C LEU A 34 -0.58 -3.65 5.01
N LEU A 35 -1.64 -3.26 5.72
CA LEU A 35 -1.55 -2.29 6.83
C LEU A 35 -0.59 -2.76 7.90
N LYS A 36 -0.66 -4.04 8.29
CA LYS A 36 0.26 -4.64 9.26
C LYS A 36 1.71 -4.53 8.78
N MET A 37 2.00 -4.89 7.52
CA MET A 37 3.36 -4.79 6.97
C MET A 37 3.90 -3.35 6.99
N ILE A 38 3.03 -2.36 6.69
CA ILE A 38 3.42 -0.94 6.73
C ILE A 38 3.66 -0.47 8.17
N GLN A 39 2.82 -0.89 9.13
CA GLN A 39 2.96 -0.52 10.55
C GLN A 39 4.17 -1.15 11.23
N THR A 40 4.54 -2.37 10.83
CA THR A 40 5.72 -3.07 11.35
C THR A 40 6.98 -2.76 10.55
N PHE A 41 6.92 -1.83 9.59
CA PHE A 41 8.06 -1.49 8.76
C PHE A 41 9.16 -0.85 9.63
N PRO A 42 10.38 -1.42 9.65
CA PRO A 42 11.45 -0.93 10.51
C PRO A 42 11.86 0.48 10.07
N THR A 43 11.87 1.42 11.02
CA THR A 43 12.22 2.83 10.76
C THR A 43 13.59 3.20 11.34
N ASP A 44 14.15 2.37 12.23
CA ASP A 44 15.35 2.68 13.04
C ASP A 44 16.69 2.23 12.42
N ASP A 45 16.73 1.11 11.68
CA ASP A 45 18.00 0.55 11.18
C ASP A 45 18.27 0.94 9.71
N ALA A 46 18.84 2.13 9.51
CA ALA A 46 19.20 2.69 8.20
C ALA A 46 20.29 1.90 7.44
N THR A 47 20.93 0.89 8.05
CA THR A 47 22.05 0.11 7.51
C THR A 47 21.65 -1.26 6.95
N ASN A 48 20.36 -1.63 6.98
CA ASN A 48 19.94 -3.00 6.69
C ASN A 48 19.43 -3.16 5.24
N GLU A 49 20.04 -4.06 4.46
CA GLU A 49 19.52 -4.52 3.15
C GLU A 49 18.06 -5.00 3.26
N ARG A 50 17.66 -5.49 4.45
CA ARG A 50 16.28 -5.85 4.79
C ARG A 50 15.27 -4.74 4.59
N LEU A 51 15.64 -3.47 4.68
CA LEU A 51 14.71 -2.35 4.53
C LEU A 51 14.21 -2.22 3.08
N GLN A 52 15.11 -2.47 2.11
CA GLN A 52 14.77 -2.51 0.69
C GLN A 52 13.94 -3.74 0.36
N GLU A 53 14.25 -4.89 0.95
CA GLU A 53 13.46 -6.11 0.80
C GLU A 53 12.04 -5.94 1.37
N GLU A 54 11.90 -5.39 2.57
CA GLU A 54 10.59 -5.12 3.17
C GLU A 54 9.78 -4.11 2.34
N LEU A 55 10.42 -3.07 1.79
CA LEU A 55 9.78 -2.14 0.84
C LEU A 55 9.33 -2.86 -0.43
N ALA A 56 10.16 -3.76 -0.99
CA ALA A 56 9.80 -4.56 -2.16
C ALA A 56 8.61 -5.47 -1.87
N ARG A 57 8.55 -6.09 -0.69
CA ARG A 57 7.41 -6.89 -0.22
C ARG A 57 6.14 -6.05 -0.09
N ILE A 58 6.23 -4.85 0.49
CA ILE A 58 5.09 -3.92 0.58
C ILE A 58 4.62 -3.53 -0.83
N ARG A 59 5.52 -3.15 -1.74
CA ARG A 59 5.17 -2.83 -3.13
C ARG A 59 4.49 -4.00 -3.85
N GLY A 60 4.99 -5.22 -3.66
CA GLY A 60 4.36 -6.44 -4.19
C GLY A 60 2.95 -6.65 -3.65
N LYS A 61 2.75 -6.44 -2.35
CA LYS A 61 1.44 -6.55 -1.70
C LYS A 61 0.47 -5.48 -2.17
N VAL A 62 0.94 -4.25 -2.37
CA VAL A 62 0.14 -3.16 -2.96
C VAL A 62 -0.33 -3.54 -4.38
N LYS A 63 0.55 -4.07 -5.23
CA LYS A 63 0.16 -4.55 -6.58
C LYS A 63 -0.91 -5.63 -6.50
N GLN A 64 -0.77 -6.60 -5.57
CA GLN A 64 -1.79 -7.62 -5.34
C GLN A 64 -3.14 -7.02 -4.95
N VAL A 65 -3.15 -6.03 -4.04
CA VAL A 65 -4.38 -5.33 -3.64
C VAL A 65 -5.00 -4.59 -4.82
N CYS A 66 -4.21 -3.90 -5.64
CA CYS A 66 -4.71 -3.22 -6.83
C CYS A 66 -5.39 -4.18 -7.82
N SER A 67 -4.78 -5.34 -8.09
CA SER A 67 -5.41 -6.39 -8.90
C SER A 67 -6.70 -6.93 -8.29
N LEU A 68 -6.74 -7.14 -6.96
CA LEU A 68 -7.95 -7.60 -6.26
C LEU A 68 -9.10 -6.58 -6.29
N LEU A 69 -8.77 -5.30 -6.27
CA LEU A 69 -9.73 -4.19 -6.34
C LEU A 69 -10.06 -3.78 -7.77
N ASN A 70 -9.39 -4.39 -8.77
CA ASN A 70 -9.49 -4.02 -10.17
C ASN A 70 -9.21 -2.52 -10.42
N VAL A 71 -8.22 -1.97 -9.70
CA VAL A 71 -7.76 -0.60 -9.84
C VAL A 71 -6.35 -0.60 -10.41
N GLN A 72 -6.05 0.35 -11.30
CA GLN A 72 -4.70 0.46 -11.81
C GLN A 72 -3.79 1.09 -10.74
N PRO A 73 -2.64 0.45 -10.43
CA PRO A 73 -1.64 1.06 -9.58
C PRO A 73 -0.91 2.17 -10.35
N ASP A 74 -1.51 3.36 -10.45
CA ASP A 74 -0.77 4.55 -10.90
C ASP A 74 0.08 5.08 -9.74
N PHE A 75 1.07 4.27 -9.34
CA PHE A 75 2.13 4.70 -8.42
C PHE A 75 3.34 5.23 -9.17
N GLY A 76 3.17 5.54 -10.47
CA GLY A 76 4.14 6.32 -11.20
C GLY A 76 4.37 7.60 -10.41
N MET A 77 5.56 7.74 -9.83
CA MET A 77 6.07 9.08 -9.63
C MET A 77 6.04 9.72 -11.02
N ARG A 78 5.05 10.57 -11.28
CA ARG A 78 5.28 11.68 -12.19
C ARG A 78 6.34 12.54 -11.51
N HIS A 79 7.61 12.16 -11.64
CA HIS A 79 8.72 13.10 -11.59
C HIS A 79 8.87 13.75 -12.98
N ASP A 80 7.73 14.13 -13.56
CA ASP A 80 7.67 14.91 -14.78
C ASP A 80 6.41 15.79 -14.64
N GLY A 81 6.44 16.62 -13.61
CA GLY A 81 5.70 17.86 -13.58
C GLY A 81 6.71 19.00 -13.79
N PRO A 82 6.50 19.93 -14.74
CA PRO A 82 7.36 21.09 -14.83
C PRO A 82 7.12 21.98 -13.59
N GLY A 83 8.19 22.23 -12.83
CA GLY A 83 8.31 23.40 -11.95
C GLY A 83 7.76 23.26 -10.53
N LEU A 84 8.67 23.31 -9.56
CA LEU A 84 8.73 24.39 -8.58
C LEU A 84 10.21 24.65 -8.26
N SER A 85 10.79 25.63 -8.96
CA SER A 85 12.01 26.31 -8.48
C SER A 85 11.56 27.29 -7.39
N PHE A 86 12.17 27.19 -6.21
CA PHE A 86 12.23 28.30 -5.26
C PHE A 86 13.55 29.03 -5.43
#